data_AF-A0A7X8VRZ5-F1
#
_entry.id   AF-A0A7X8VRZ5-F1
#
_cell.length_a   1.000
_cell.length_b   1.000
_cell.length_c   1.000
_cell.angle_alpha   90.00
_cell.angle_beta   90.00
_cell.angle_gamma   90.00
#
_symmetry.space_group_name_H-M   'P 1'
#
loop_
_entity.id
_entity.type
_entity.pdbx_description
1 polymer ?
#
loop_
_entity_poly.entity_id
_entity_poly.type
_entity_poly.pdbx_seq_one_letter_code
_entity_poly.pdbx_strand_id
1 'polypeptide(L)'
;MTRIFLFLFAALLALSLCALDLPLPIHAGRLESYERSLAAQSFISQEKAVQNKTFEAGLDNEALRESRSPDEEQAFVIFKVSVLPQRSISRFDYELVIEGRAYKCQSMALANQPDFDFRLLETTGPQELLLLFSVPEKAKSASLRSRFAQLPMPAISGLTLQETEESAETDDKASEDKAEDNEKKTPETETETDQ
;
A
#
# COMPACT_ATOMS: atom_id res chain seq x y z
N MET A 1 -11.26 -27.67 32.92
CA MET A 1 -11.21 -26.21 32.67
C MET A 1 -9.94 -25.89 31.89
N THR A 2 -9.91 -26.18 30.59
CA THR A 2 -8.68 -26.04 29.75
C THR A 2 -9.05 -26.02 28.26
N ARG A 3 -10.10 -25.26 27.88
CA ARG A 3 -10.52 -25.14 26.47
C ARG A 3 -10.94 -23.74 26.03
N ILE A 4 -10.68 -22.71 26.85
CA ILE A 4 -11.11 -21.32 26.56
C ILE A 4 -9.94 -20.41 26.18
N PHE A 5 -8.69 -20.83 26.35
CA PHE A 5 -7.52 -19.99 26.06
C PHE A 5 -7.00 -20.07 24.61
N LEU A 6 -7.59 -20.89 23.75
CA LEU A 6 -7.06 -21.13 22.40
C LEU A 6 -7.74 -20.34 21.27
N PHE A 7 -8.70 -19.47 21.60
CA PHE A 7 -9.40 -18.64 20.60
C PHE A 7 -8.92 -17.18 20.55
N LEU A 8 -8.08 -16.75 21.51
CA LEU A 8 -7.59 -15.37 21.57
C LEU A 8 -6.25 -15.13 20.84
N PHE A 9 -5.65 -16.16 20.26
CA PHE A 9 -4.39 -16.06 19.52
C PHE A 9 -4.56 -16.03 17.99
N ALA A 10 -5.79 -16.11 17.49
CA ALA A 10 -6.08 -16.19 16.05
C ALA A 10 -6.44 -14.84 15.40
N ALA A 11 -6.49 -13.74 16.16
CA ALA A 11 -6.94 -12.44 15.66
C ALA A 11 -5.80 -11.44 15.36
N LEU A 12 -4.53 -11.82 15.53
CA LEU A 12 -3.39 -10.92 15.33
C LEU A 12 -2.54 -11.22 14.09
N LEU A 13 -3.00 -12.11 13.20
CA LEU A 13 -2.27 -12.42 11.97
C LEU A 13 -3.04 -11.97 10.73
N ALA A 14 -2.38 -11.06 10.02
CA ALA A 14 -2.53 -10.79 8.59
C ALA A 14 -3.73 -9.94 8.14
N LEU A 15 -3.71 -8.66 8.52
CA LEU A 15 -4.02 -7.60 7.56
C LEU A 15 -2.86 -7.52 6.54
N SER A 16 -2.75 -8.54 5.69
CA SER A 16 -1.90 -8.46 4.49
C SER A 16 -2.68 -7.63 3.48
N LEU A 17 -2.49 -6.31 3.51
CA LEU A 17 -3.00 -5.40 2.50
C LEU A 17 -2.53 -5.91 1.13
N CYS A 18 -3.48 -6.14 0.23
CA CYS A 18 -3.23 -6.65 -1.12
C CYS A 18 -2.19 -5.78 -1.84
N ALA A 19 -1.14 -6.42 -2.38
CA ALA A 19 -0.31 -5.80 -3.38
C ALA A 19 -1.18 -5.50 -4.61
N LEU A 20 -1.36 -4.23 -4.95
CA LEU A 20 -2.07 -3.84 -6.16
C LEU A 20 -1.12 -3.99 -7.34
N ASP A 21 -1.42 -4.88 -8.29
CA ASP A 21 -0.74 -4.90 -9.59
C ASP A 21 -1.20 -3.69 -10.42
N LEU A 22 -0.29 -2.74 -10.60
CA LEU A 22 -0.52 -1.45 -11.27
C LEU A 22 0.64 -1.22 -12.23
N PRO A 23 0.62 -1.83 -13.42
CA PRO A 23 1.79 -1.83 -14.29
C PRO A 23 1.85 -0.50 -15.08
N LEU A 24 2.12 0.59 -14.35
CA LEU A 24 2.04 1.99 -14.74
C LEU A 24 3.40 2.49 -15.24
N PRO A 25 3.44 3.29 -16.32
CA PRO A 25 4.70 3.78 -16.87
C PRO A 25 5.38 4.78 -15.93
N ILE A 26 6.69 4.62 -15.77
CA ILE A 26 7.58 5.55 -15.07
C ILE A 26 8.76 5.87 -15.99
N HIS A 27 9.55 6.93 -15.72
CA HIS A 27 10.63 7.32 -16.63
C HIS A 27 11.67 6.19 -16.87
N ALA A 28 11.90 5.33 -15.88
CA ALA A 28 12.88 4.24 -15.96
C ALA A 28 12.31 2.92 -16.52
N GLY A 29 10.98 2.81 -16.64
CA GLY A 29 10.32 1.56 -16.98
C GLY A 29 8.88 1.52 -16.48
N ARG A 30 8.55 0.59 -15.58
CA ARG A 30 7.20 0.46 -15.05
C ARG A 30 7.22 0.31 -13.55
N LEU A 31 6.30 1.00 -12.89
CA LEU A 31 5.86 0.58 -11.57
C LEU A 31 5.02 -0.67 -11.76
N GLU A 32 5.31 -1.76 -11.06
CA GLU A 32 4.59 -3.03 -11.20
C GLU A 32 3.54 -3.19 -10.11
N SER A 33 3.91 -2.90 -8.86
CA SER A 33 3.01 -2.97 -7.71
C SER A 33 3.50 -2.11 -6.55
N TYR A 34 2.68 -1.99 -5.51
CA TYR A 34 3.12 -1.47 -4.23
C TYR A 34 2.45 -2.21 -3.07
N GLU A 35 3.10 -2.17 -1.91
CA GLU A 35 2.57 -2.69 -0.66
C GLU A 35 2.76 -1.68 0.47
N ARG A 36 1.85 -1.69 1.44
CA ARG A 36 2.01 -1.02 2.73
C ARG A 36 2.28 -2.09 3.79
N SER A 37 3.33 -1.88 4.58
CA SER A 37 3.77 -2.85 5.59
C SER A 37 4.02 -2.17 6.94
N LEU A 38 3.52 -2.79 8.00
CA LEU A 38 3.91 -2.51 9.40
C LEU A 38 4.95 -3.51 9.92
N ALA A 39 5.26 -4.52 9.11
CA ALA A 39 6.21 -5.56 9.49
C ALA A 39 7.65 -5.08 9.30
N ALA A 40 8.55 -5.65 10.12
CA ALA A 40 9.97 -5.43 9.98
C ALA A 40 10.48 -5.88 8.61
N GLN A 41 11.39 -5.10 8.03
CA GLN A 41 12.03 -5.39 6.75
C GLN A 41 13.53 -5.63 6.97
N SER A 42 14.16 -6.33 6.02
CA SER A 42 15.62 -6.53 6.03
C SER A 42 16.32 -5.28 5.51
N PHE A 43 17.28 -4.77 6.26
CA PHE A 43 18.12 -3.63 5.89
C PHE A 43 19.59 -3.98 6.00
N ILE A 44 20.42 -3.28 5.25
CA ILE A 44 21.87 -3.22 5.49
C ILE A 44 22.15 -2.16 6.55
N SER A 45 22.76 -2.60 7.66
CA SER A 45 23.15 -1.72 8.75
C SER A 45 24.27 -0.77 8.32
N GLN A 46 23.99 0.53 8.35
CA GLN A 46 24.99 1.56 8.05
C GLN A 46 26.18 1.50 9.02
N GLU A 47 25.92 1.24 10.30
CA GLU A 47 26.98 1.15 11.31
C GLU A 47 27.93 -0.02 11.01
N LYS A 48 27.38 -1.23 10.79
CA LYS A 48 28.19 -2.42 10.46
C LYS A 48 28.95 -2.22 9.15
N ALA A 49 28.30 -1.63 8.13
CA ALA A 49 28.94 -1.36 6.84
C ALA A 49 30.15 -0.43 7.00
N VAL A 50 30.04 0.62 7.82
CA VAL A 50 31.15 1.54 8.11
C VAL A 50 32.26 0.84 8.90
N GLN A 51 31.91 0.09 9.95
CA GLN A 51 32.88 -0.65 10.78
C GLN A 51 33.67 -1.68 9.94
N ASN A 52 32.99 -2.36 9.02
CA ASN A 52 33.57 -3.38 8.14
C ASN A 52 34.15 -2.79 6.84
N LYS A 53 34.15 -1.46 6.68
CA LYS A 53 34.66 -0.74 5.49
C LYS A 53 34.03 -1.21 4.17
N THR A 54 32.76 -1.59 4.22
CA THR A 54 31.99 -2.05 3.06
C THR A 54 31.15 -0.88 2.54
N PHE A 55 31.68 -0.13 1.57
CA PHE A 55 31.03 1.09 1.05
C PHE A 55 30.24 0.88 -0.24
N GLU A 56 30.49 -0.23 -0.93
CA GLU A 56 29.75 -0.62 -2.14
C GLU A 56 28.54 -1.47 -1.78
N ALA A 57 27.43 -1.27 -2.48
CA ALA A 57 26.30 -2.20 -2.43
C ALA A 57 26.68 -3.54 -3.09
N GLY A 58 26.04 -4.63 -2.69
CA GLY A 58 26.42 -5.95 -3.18
C GLY A 58 25.51 -7.08 -2.71
N LEU A 59 25.81 -8.30 -3.12
CA LEU A 59 25.00 -9.48 -2.80
C LEU A 59 25.47 -10.16 -1.50
N ASP A 60 26.77 -10.09 -1.19
CA ASP A 60 27.37 -10.73 -0.01
C ASP A 60 27.36 -9.79 1.21
N ASN A 61 26.17 -9.57 1.76
CA ASN A 61 25.93 -8.63 2.85
C ASN A 61 25.36 -9.28 4.12
N GLU A 62 25.40 -10.61 4.25
CA GLU A 62 24.71 -11.32 5.33
C GLU A 62 25.11 -10.82 6.72
N ALA A 63 26.42 -10.59 6.93
CA ALA A 63 26.95 -10.07 8.19
C ALA A 63 26.50 -8.63 8.50
N LEU A 64 26.07 -7.87 7.48
CA LEU A 64 25.63 -6.48 7.60
C LEU A 64 24.12 -6.36 7.82
N ARG A 65 23.36 -7.44 7.59
CA ARG A 65 21.89 -7.42 7.71
C ARG A 65 21.44 -7.04 9.13
N GLU A 66 20.34 -6.33 9.18
CA GLU A 66 19.55 -6.05 10.37
C GLU A 66 18.06 -6.06 10.00
N SER A 67 17.21 -6.46 10.95
CA SER A 67 15.76 -6.34 10.78
C SER A 67 15.30 -5.05 11.44
N ARG A 68 14.54 -4.23 10.71
CA ARG A 68 14.06 -2.93 11.19
C ARG A 68 12.56 -2.79 10.95
N SER A 69 11.82 -2.53 12.01
CA SER A 69 10.41 -2.11 11.95
C SER A 69 10.29 -0.64 11.56
N PRO A 70 9.13 -0.19 11.03
CA PRO A 70 8.86 1.24 10.95
C PRO A 70 9.02 1.90 12.31
N ASP A 71 9.41 3.18 12.31
CA ASP A 71 9.42 4.00 13.53
C ASP A 71 7.98 4.17 14.07
N GLU A 72 7.85 4.67 15.31
CA GLU A 72 6.55 4.91 15.94
C GLU A 72 5.66 5.80 15.05
N GLU A 73 4.38 5.41 14.92
CA GLU A 73 3.39 6.06 14.04
C GLU A 73 3.80 6.13 12.55
N GLN A 74 4.72 5.29 12.10
CA GLN A 74 5.09 5.15 10.69
C GLN A 74 4.69 3.79 10.12
N ALA A 75 4.56 3.74 8.79
CA ALA A 75 4.46 2.53 8.00
C ALA A 75 5.49 2.58 6.87
N PHE A 76 5.90 1.41 6.38
CA PHE A 76 6.61 1.32 5.12
C PHE A 76 5.63 1.26 3.96
N VAL A 77 5.97 1.96 2.88
CA VAL A 77 5.37 1.79 1.55
C VAL A 77 6.47 1.35 0.60
N ILE A 78 6.32 0.18 0.00
CA ILE A 78 7.34 -0.45 -0.84
C ILE A 78 6.78 -0.58 -2.24
N PHE A 79 7.43 0.07 -3.21
CA PHE A 79 7.07 -0.01 -4.62
C PHE A 79 7.97 -1.03 -5.33
N LYS A 80 7.38 -1.96 -6.07
CA LYS A 80 8.11 -2.82 -7.00
C LYS A 80 8.17 -2.16 -8.38
N VAL A 81 9.36 -2.06 -8.94
CA VAL A 81 9.64 -1.40 -10.22
C VAL A 81 10.38 -2.36 -11.14
N SER A 82 9.97 -2.42 -12.41
CA SER A 82 10.77 -3.01 -13.49
C SER A 82 11.49 -1.91 -14.27
N VAL A 83 12.81 -2.02 -14.36
CA VAL A 83 13.64 -1.07 -15.14
C VAL A 83 13.93 -1.65 -16.50
N LEU A 84 13.73 -0.84 -17.53
CA LEU A 84 13.99 -1.22 -18.92
C LEU A 84 15.49 -1.20 -19.25
N PRO A 85 15.92 -1.92 -20.30
CA PRO A 85 17.29 -1.84 -20.80
C PRO A 85 17.72 -0.40 -21.09
N GLN A 86 18.98 -0.06 -20.76
CA GLN A 86 19.56 1.28 -20.97
C GLN A 86 18.85 2.43 -20.23
N ARG A 87 17.93 2.13 -19.31
CA ARG A 87 17.37 3.10 -18.37
C ARG A 87 18.00 2.88 -17.01
N SER A 88 18.10 3.95 -16.24
CA SER A 88 18.46 3.89 -14.84
C SER A 88 17.36 4.45 -13.97
N ILE A 89 17.40 4.07 -12.69
CA ILE A 89 16.57 4.62 -11.64
C ILE A 89 17.42 4.81 -10.40
N SER A 90 17.25 5.94 -9.74
CA SER A 90 17.86 6.29 -8.47
C SER A 90 16.81 6.47 -7.39
N ARG A 91 17.23 6.28 -6.13
CA ARG A 91 16.43 6.64 -4.95
C ARG A 91 16.04 8.12 -4.94
N PHE A 92 16.70 8.96 -5.73
CA PHE A 92 16.42 10.39 -5.78
C PHE A 92 15.38 10.79 -6.82
N ASP A 93 14.92 9.88 -7.65
CA ASP A 93 14.10 10.21 -8.83
C ASP A 93 12.64 10.44 -8.50
N TYR A 94 12.15 9.81 -7.43
CA TYR A 94 10.76 9.83 -7.03
C TYR A 94 10.58 10.22 -5.57
N GLU A 95 9.44 10.84 -5.30
CA GLU A 95 8.93 11.11 -3.97
C GLU A 95 7.47 10.69 -3.88
N LEU A 96 7.08 10.25 -2.69
CA LEU A 96 5.70 9.96 -2.37
C LEU A 96 5.08 11.21 -1.74
N VAL A 97 3.95 11.66 -2.27
CA VAL A 97 3.23 12.84 -1.80
C VAL A 97 1.98 12.39 -1.06
N ILE A 98 1.88 12.76 0.21
CA ILE A 98 0.73 12.47 1.09
C ILE A 98 0.28 13.79 1.69
N GLU A 99 -0.99 14.16 1.49
CA GLU A 99 -1.57 15.41 2.01
C GLU A 99 -0.72 16.65 1.68
N GLY A 100 -0.12 16.68 0.48
CA GLY A 100 0.74 17.77 0.02
C GLY A 100 2.18 17.75 0.55
N ARG A 101 2.52 16.85 1.48
CA ARG A 101 3.89 16.66 1.99
C ARG A 101 4.64 15.61 1.18
N ALA A 102 5.87 15.92 0.79
CA ALA A 102 6.74 15.00 0.06
C ALA A 102 7.61 14.15 1.00
N TYR A 103 7.65 12.86 0.72
CA TYR A 103 8.42 11.83 1.41
C TYR A 103 9.43 11.24 0.43
N LYS A 104 10.71 11.23 0.82
CA LYS A 104 11.80 10.75 -0.03
C LYS A 104 11.89 9.23 0.04
N CYS A 105 12.34 8.60 -1.04
CA CYS A 105 12.74 7.20 -0.99
C CYS A 105 13.93 7.07 -0.03
N GLN A 106 13.77 6.22 0.97
CA GLN A 106 14.76 6.02 2.02
C GLN A 106 15.86 5.07 1.55
N SER A 107 15.45 3.96 0.93
CA SER A 107 16.35 2.88 0.55
C SER A 107 15.83 2.11 -0.66
N MET A 108 16.75 1.46 -1.37
CA MET A 108 16.45 0.57 -2.48
C MET A 108 16.89 -0.86 -2.17
N ALA A 109 16.27 -1.84 -2.82
CA ALA A 109 16.72 -3.23 -2.83
C ALA A 109 16.55 -3.83 -4.22
N LEU A 110 17.28 -4.90 -4.54
CA LEU A 110 16.97 -5.73 -5.72
C LEU A 110 15.78 -6.63 -5.39
N ALA A 111 14.85 -6.85 -6.33
CA ALA A 111 13.64 -7.63 -6.01
C ALA A 111 13.94 -9.11 -5.69
N ASN A 112 15.02 -9.66 -6.23
CA ASN A 112 15.48 -11.03 -5.96
C ASN A 112 16.25 -11.17 -4.63
N GLN A 113 16.64 -10.05 -4.01
CA GLN A 113 17.30 -9.99 -2.72
C GLN A 113 16.82 -8.73 -1.98
N PRO A 114 15.67 -8.81 -1.27
CA PRO A 114 14.99 -7.66 -0.70
C PRO A 114 15.65 -7.14 0.60
N ASP A 115 16.98 -7.01 0.58
CA ASP A 115 17.77 -6.34 1.61
C ASP A 115 17.87 -4.86 1.24
N PHE A 116 17.16 -3.99 1.95
CA PHE A 116 17.20 -2.54 1.71
C PHE A 116 18.56 -1.97 2.06
N ASP A 117 19.29 -1.53 1.05
CA ASP A 117 20.67 -1.04 1.17
C ASP A 117 20.76 0.47 0.89
N PHE A 118 21.19 1.23 1.89
CA PHE A 118 21.37 2.69 1.77
C PHE A 118 22.48 3.07 0.77
N ARG A 119 23.39 2.14 0.46
CA ARG A 119 24.48 2.32 -0.51
C ARG A 119 24.01 2.10 -1.94
N LEU A 120 22.87 1.44 -2.15
CA LEU A 120 22.26 1.26 -3.47
C LEU A 120 21.56 2.57 -3.86
N LEU A 121 22.31 3.46 -4.52
CA LEU A 121 21.83 4.80 -4.87
C LEU A 121 21.17 4.86 -6.26
N GLU A 122 21.63 4.03 -7.18
CA GLU A 122 21.16 3.97 -8.57
C GLU A 122 21.33 2.54 -9.09
N THR A 123 20.46 2.14 -10.00
CA THR A 123 20.71 0.95 -10.82
C THR A 123 20.32 1.16 -12.27
N THR A 124 21.02 0.48 -13.17
CA THR A 124 20.75 0.46 -14.62
C THR A 124 20.16 -0.90 -15.01
N GLY A 125 19.10 -0.88 -15.81
CA GLY A 125 18.35 -2.07 -16.22
C GLY A 125 19.05 -2.96 -17.28
N PRO A 126 18.45 -4.12 -17.61
CA PRO A 126 17.13 -4.59 -17.18
C PRO A 126 17.14 -5.33 -15.83
N GLN A 127 16.31 -4.91 -14.88
CA GLN A 127 16.14 -5.59 -13.59
C GLN A 127 14.92 -5.08 -12.81
N GLU A 128 14.47 -5.88 -11.84
CA GLU A 128 13.44 -5.52 -10.88
C GLU A 128 14.05 -5.04 -9.55
N LEU A 129 13.41 -4.04 -8.95
CA LEU A 129 13.88 -3.41 -7.72
C LEU A 129 12.73 -2.90 -6.86
N LEU A 130 13.04 -2.70 -5.59
CA LEU A 130 12.13 -2.22 -4.58
C LEU A 130 12.54 -0.82 -4.14
N LEU A 131 11.60 0.11 -4.05
CA LEU A 131 11.78 1.46 -3.50
C LEU A 131 10.99 1.56 -2.19
N LEU A 132 11.66 1.86 -1.08
CA LEU A 132 11.01 1.94 0.24
C LEU A 132 10.89 3.40 0.71
N PHE A 133 9.70 3.72 1.20
CA PHE A 133 9.34 5.01 1.79
C PHE A 133 8.82 4.76 3.21
N SER A 134 9.22 5.60 4.16
CA SER A 134 8.56 5.71 5.47
C SER A 134 7.55 6.85 5.44
N VAL A 135 6.32 6.55 5.84
CA VAL A 135 5.19 7.48 5.81
C VAL A 135 4.40 7.39 7.12
N PRO A 136 3.59 8.40 7.47
CA PRO A 136 2.69 8.30 8.60
C PRO A 136 1.79 7.07 8.48
N GLU A 137 1.66 6.31 9.56
CA GLU A 137 0.88 5.08 9.61
C GLU A 137 -0.57 5.31 9.16
N LYS A 138 -1.15 6.45 9.55
CA LYS A 138 -2.53 6.87 9.27
C LYS A 138 -2.75 7.40 7.85
N ALA A 139 -1.71 7.43 7.01
CA ALA A 139 -1.84 7.89 5.63
C ALA A 139 -2.76 6.95 4.84
N LYS A 140 -3.85 7.49 4.30
CA LYS A 140 -4.85 6.72 3.54
C LYS A 140 -4.59 6.71 2.05
N SER A 141 -4.04 7.79 1.51
CA SER A 141 -3.79 7.92 0.09
C SER A 141 -2.47 8.63 -0.21
N ALA A 142 -1.93 8.36 -1.39
CA ALA A 142 -0.68 8.97 -1.85
C ALA A 142 -0.67 9.23 -3.37
N SER A 143 0.30 10.03 -3.79
CA SER A 143 0.69 10.15 -5.19
C SER A 143 2.20 9.96 -5.35
N LEU A 144 2.65 9.13 -6.28
CA LEU A 144 4.07 9.01 -6.63
C LEU A 144 4.42 10.04 -7.70
N ARG A 145 5.41 10.90 -7.44
CA ARG A 145 5.80 12.00 -8.31
C ARG A 145 7.28 11.93 -8.65
N SER A 146 7.63 12.22 -9.90
CA SER A 146 9.04 12.44 -10.26
C SER A 146 9.55 13.75 -9.67
N ARG A 147 10.75 13.74 -9.08
CA ARG A 147 11.41 14.93 -8.54
C ARG A 147 11.99 15.84 -9.62
N PHE A 148 11.99 15.39 -10.88
CA PHE A 148 12.49 16.14 -12.02
C PHE A 148 11.33 16.73 -12.82
N ALA A 149 10.99 17.99 -12.53
CA ALA A 149 9.89 18.70 -13.18
C ALA A 149 10.03 18.82 -14.70
N GLN A 150 11.25 18.70 -15.23
CA GLN A 150 11.54 18.72 -16.66
C GLN A 150 11.18 17.43 -17.39
N LEU A 151 10.99 16.32 -16.66
CA LEU A 151 10.55 15.08 -17.26
C LEU A 151 9.04 15.14 -17.50
N PRO A 152 8.55 14.80 -18.70
CA PRO A 152 7.12 14.81 -19.03
C PRO A 152 6.41 13.59 -18.42
N MET A 153 6.54 13.41 -17.10
CA MET A 153 5.97 12.30 -16.36
C MET A 153 4.82 12.79 -15.50
N PRO A 154 3.58 12.31 -15.72
CA PRO A 154 2.48 12.62 -14.82
C PRO A 154 2.76 12.02 -13.44
N ALA A 155 2.25 12.67 -12.39
CA ALA A 155 2.17 12.03 -11.09
C ALA A 155 1.22 10.84 -11.16
N ILE A 156 1.62 9.73 -10.56
CA ILE A 156 0.73 8.59 -10.36
C ILE A 156 -0.07 8.89 -9.09
N SER A 157 -1.32 9.28 -9.27
CA SER A 157 -2.23 9.65 -8.18
C SER A 157 -3.23 8.55 -7.86
N GLY A 158 -3.90 8.66 -6.70
CA GLY A 158 -4.95 7.73 -6.30
C GLY A 158 -4.43 6.42 -5.73
N LEU A 159 -3.19 6.39 -5.24
CA LEU A 159 -2.66 5.20 -4.55
C LEU A 159 -3.34 5.09 -3.18
N THR A 160 -4.11 4.01 -2.97
CA THR A 160 -4.78 3.73 -1.69
C THR A 160 -3.81 2.97 -0.78
N LEU A 161 -3.39 3.61 0.31
CA LEU A 161 -2.46 3.03 1.29
C LEU A 161 -3.18 2.25 2.38
N GLN A 162 -4.38 2.68 2.76
CA GLN A 162 -5.22 2.02 3.76
C GLN A 162 -6.64 1.96 3.25
N GLU A 163 -7.27 0.79 3.32
CA GLU A 163 -8.70 0.66 3.04
C GLU A 163 -9.46 1.52 4.04
N THR A 164 -10.32 2.40 3.53
CA THR A 164 -11.29 3.06 4.39
C THR A 164 -12.43 2.08 4.57
N GLU A 165 -12.64 1.61 5.80
CA GLU A 165 -13.88 0.95 6.18
C GLU A 165 -15.00 1.98 6.03
N GLU A 166 -15.59 2.05 4.84
CA GLU A 166 -16.78 2.83 4.61
C GLU A 166 -17.92 2.10 5.33
N SER A 167 -18.31 2.66 6.47
CA SER A 167 -19.42 2.21 7.30
C SER A 167 -20.66 2.03 6.43
N ALA A 168 -21.05 0.77 6.20
CA ALA A 168 -22.37 0.40 5.70
C ALA A 168 -23.40 0.61 6.83
N GLU A 169 -23.68 1.86 7.18
CA GLU A 169 -24.79 2.22 8.06
C GLU A 169 -25.57 3.41 7.49
N THR A 170 -26.52 3.10 6.60
CA THR A 170 -27.86 3.72 6.34
C THR A 170 -28.29 3.21 4.95
N ASP A 171 -29.41 2.53 4.73
CA ASP A 171 -30.76 2.73 5.23
C ASP A 171 -31.50 1.38 5.37
N ASP A 172 -32.16 1.15 6.51
CA ASP A 172 -33.53 0.60 6.51
C ASP A 172 -34.10 0.67 7.93
N LYS A 173 -34.62 1.84 8.28
CA LYS A 173 -35.76 1.94 9.19
C LYS A 173 -36.92 2.55 8.41
N ALA A 174 -37.82 1.70 7.93
CA ALA A 174 -39.25 1.78 8.27
C ALA A 174 -40.09 0.96 7.27
N SER A 175 -40.50 -0.23 7.70
CA SER A 175 -41.92 -0.60 7.58
C SER A 175 -42.21 -1.72 8.55
N GLU A 176 -42.87 -1.35 9.66
CA GLU A 176 -43.67 -2.25 10.46
C GLU A 176 -44.65 -3.03 9.58
N ASP A 177 -44.63 -4.35 9.79
CA ASP A 177 -45.80 -5.17 10.11
C ASP A 177 -47.05 -5.04 9.21
N LYS A 178 -47.27 -6.07 8.39
CA LYS A 178 -48.59 -6.72 8.27
C LYS A 178 -48.45 -8.08 7.57
N ALA A 179 -48.60 -9.14 8.37
CA ALA A 179 -48.94 -10.48 7.91
C ALA A 179 -50.42 -10.55 7.44
N GLU A 180 -50.64 -11.35 6.39
CA GLU A 180 -51.78 -12.28 6.16
C GLU A 180 -53.23 -11.71 6.19
N ASP A 181 -54.23 -12.15 5.43
CA ASP A 181 -54.44 -13.19 4.43
C ASP A 181 -55.87 -12.96 3.84
N ASN A 182 -56.06 -13.47 2.63
CA ASN A 182 -57.28 -14.02 2.03
C ASN A 182 -58.50 -13.20 1.51
N GLU A 183 -58.76 -13.52 0.23
CA GLU A 183 -60.01 -13.92 -0.42
C GLU A 183 -61.28 -13.02 -0.39
N LYS A 184 -61.59 -12.56 -1.61
CA LYS A 184 -62.84 -12.84 -2.37
C LYS A 184 -64.09 -12.00 -2.06
N LYS A 185 -64.61 -11.47 -3.18
CA LYS A 185 -66.03 -11.43 -3.63
C LYS A 185 -66.64 -10.01 -3.76
N THR A 186 -66.79 -9.59 -5.01
CA THR A 186 -67.77 -8.59 -5.52
C THR A 186 -69.19 -8.97 -5.11
N PRO A 187 -70.16 -8.05 -4.92
CA PRO A 187 -70.73 -7.29 -6.05
C PRO A 187 -71.15 -5.83 -5.76
N GLU A 188 -71.37 -5.10 -6.86
CA GLU A 188 -72.32 -4.01 -7.18
C GLU A 188 -73.13 -3.40 -5.99
N THR A 189 -73.30 -2.08 -5.87
CA THR A 189 -74.39 -1.30 -6.50
C THR A 189 -74.20 0.22 -6.27
N GLU A 190 -74.82 0.98 -7.18
CA GLU A 190 -74.89 2.42 -7.47
C GLU A 190 -75.32 3.42 -6.37
N THR A 191 -75.41 4.69 -6.80
CA THR A 191 -75.98 5.93 -6.20
C THR A 191 -75.00 6.80 -5.41
N GLU A 192 -74.97 8.14 -5.48
CA GLU A 192 -75.54 9.17 -6.35
C GLU A 192 -74.86 10.50 -5.94
N THR A 193 -74.79 11.44 -6.88
CA THR A 193 -74.51 12.89 -6.82
C THR A 193 -74.68 13.62 -5.48
N ASP A 194 -73.81 14.59 -5.16
CA ASP A 194 -74.20 16.01 -5.24
C ASP A 194 -73.00 16.98 -5.25
N GLN A 195 -73.27 18.17 -5.75
CA GLN A 195 -72.37 19.27 -6.15
C GLN A 195 -71.70 20.04 -5.01
#